data_AF-A0A0S7WX84-F1
#
_entry.id   AF-A0A0S7WX84-F1
#
_cell.length_a   1.000
_cell.length_b   1.000
_cell.length_c   1.000
_cell.angle_alpha   90.00
_cell.angle_beta   90.00
_cell.angle_gamma   90.00
#
_symmetry.space_group_name_H-M   'P 1'
#
loop_
_entity.id
_entity.type
_entity.pdbx_description
1 polymer ?
#
loop_
_entity_poly.entity_id
_entity_poly.type
_entity_poly.pdbx_seq_one_letter_code
_entity_poly.pdbx_strand_id
1 'polypeptide(L)'
;MEDKTKKLSKLIADDELNIDILSGILEPFVKISPKKKQIIILPDFLKLVYKDAIIVMLLGFKVLKELGLRETEMVGPKEISMNCGINLSTVKNSLRDLEEDRIATSVKGKYTIPNFLLYNLKDKFSNLELGKAIKRASEKRKRTGARFDFSRIGKVLTADPTKFAGSFYEFLTEKKGEYLKKSLILIKLVKDQFNIDGLTTAEITKLLHHLRVPMIHQSNISTALGCRESLKYVFKEPTNRKKTYIYKLTSKGDVLVSNIIKK
;
A
#
# COMPACT_ATOMS: atom_id res chain seq x y z
N MET A 1 -7.01 -52.17 22.72
CA MET A 1 -6.71 -51.24 21.61
C MET A 1 -7.86 -50.28 21.34
N GLU A 2 -9.12 -50.68 21.56
CA GLU A 2 -10.33 -49.86 21.32
C GLU A 2 -10.39 -48.52 22.07
N ASP A 3 -9.83 -48.42 23.28
CA ASP A 3 -9.94 -47.19 24.08
C ASP A 3 -9.00 -46.06 23.59
N LYS A 4 -7.88 -46.40 22.93
CA LYS A 4 -7.01 -45.42 22.27
C LYS A 4 -7.65 -44.87 21.00
N THR A 5 -8.25 -45.73 20.18
CA THR A 5 -8.97 -45.32 18.96
C THR A 5 -10.17 -44.44 19.30
N LYS A 6 -10.88 -44.70 20.40
CA LYS A 6 -12.02 -43.89 20.87
C LYS A 6 -11.63 -42.53 21.45
N LYS A 7 -10.41 -42.38 21.98
CA LYS A 7 -9.86 -41.08 22.41
C LYS A 7 -9.34 -40.27 21.23
N LEU A 8 -8.69 -40.92 20.27
CA LEU A 8 -8.15 -40.25 19.08
C LEU A 8 -9.23 -39.91 18.05
N SER A 9 -10.36 -40.62 18.02
CA SER A 9 -11.50 -40.26 17.16
C SER A 9 -12.08 -38.88 17.47
N LYS A 10 -11.90 -38.37 18.70
CA LYS A 10 -12.27 -36.99 19.07
C LYS A 10 -11.34 -35.91 18.50
N LEU A 11 -10.18 -36.30 17.98
CA LEU A 11 -9.22 -35.40 17.34
C LEU A 11 -9.40 -35.37 15.81
N ILE A 12 -10.27 -36.21 15.26
CA ILE A 12 -10.61 -36.21 13.84
C ILE A 12 -11.56 -35.03 13.63
N ALA A 13 -11.10 -34.02 12.88
CA ALA A 13 -11.98 -32.96 12.39
C ALA A 13 -12.78 -33.52 11.21
N ASP A 14 -14.10 -33.60 11.36
CA ASP A 14 -14.96 -33.93 10.23
C ASP A 14 -14.85 -32.83 9.17
N ASP A 15 -14.59 -33.23 7.93
CA ASP A 15 -14.61 -32.36 6.75
C ASP A 15 -16.05 -32.05 6.28
N GLU A 16 -17.06 -32.53 7.02
CA GLU A 16 -18.45 -32.25 6.71
C GLU A 16 -18.81 -30.77 6.91
N LEU A 17 -19.65 -30.26 6.02
CA LEU A 17 -20.04 -28.88 6.04
C LEU A 17 -21.12 -28.63 7.10
N ASN A 18 -20.80 -27.84 8.12
CA ASN A 18 -21.78 -27.41 9.10
C ASN A 18 -22.64 -26.24 8.56
N ILE A 19 -23.84 -26.57 8.07
CA ILE A 19 -24.78 -25.63 7.44
C ILE A 19 -25.27 -24.56 8.44
N ASP A 20 -25.51 -24.92 9.69
CA ASP A 20 -26.00 -23.99 10.72
C ASP A 20 -24.99 -22.88 11.00
N ILE A 21 -23.71 -23.25 11.13
CA ILE A 21 -22.63 -22.28 11.32
C ILE A 21 -22.47 -21.39 10.09
N LEU A 22 -22.51 -21.98 8.89
CA LEU A 22 -22.38 -21.25 7.65
C LEU A 22 -23.51 -20.22 7.48
N SER A 23 -24.76 -20.64 7.74
CA SER A 23 -25.93 -19.78 7.69
C SER A 23 -25.81 -18.63 8.69
N GLY A 24 -25.45 -18.92 9.94
CA GLY A 24 -25.30 -17.90 10.98
C GLY A 24 -24.22 -16.85 10.67
N ILE A 25 -23.15 -17.22 9.97
CA ILE A 25 -22.12 -16.26 9.53
C ILE A 25 -22.65 -15.38 8.39
N LEU A 26 -23.39 -15.95 7.44
CA LEU A 26 -23.76 -15.28 6.19
C LEU A 26 -25.04 -14.43 6.28
N GLU A 27 -26.01 -14.88 7.08
CA GLU A 27 -27.35 -14.28 7.17
C GLU A 27 -27.36 -12.75 7.37
N PRO A 28 -26.49 -12.15 8.20
CA PRO A 28 -26.46 -10.70 8.36
C PRO A 28 -25.98 -9.94 7.12
N PHE A 29 -25.21 -10.58 6.25
CA PHE A 29 -24.43 -9.91 5.21
C PHE A 29 -24.89 -10.19 3.79
N VAL A 30 -25.46 -11.37 3.53
CA VAL A 30 -25.82 -11.77 2.18
C VAL A 30 -27.13 -12.58 2.16
N LYS A 31 -27.82 -12.52 1.02
CA LYS A 31 -28.90 -13.43 0.65
C LYS A 31 -28.58 -14.10 -0.67
N ILE A 32 -29.21 -15.22 -0.95
CA ILE A 32 -29.07 -15.91 -2.24
C ILE A 32 -30.36 -15.70 -3.03
N SER A 33 -30.22 -15.36 -4.31
CA SER A 33 -31.33 -15.34 -5.26
C SER A 33 -31.31 -16.64 -6.07
N PRO A 34 -32.22 -17.60 -5.81
CA PRO A 34 -32.24 -18.85 -6.55
C PRO A 34 -32.47 -18.62 -8.06
N LYS A 35 -33.33 -17.65 -8.40
CA LYS A 35 -33.67 -17.31 -9.78
C LYS A 35 -32.48 -16.77 -10.58
N LYS A 36 -31.67 -15.90 -9.94
CA LYS A 36 -30.51 -15.28 -10.59
C LYS A 36 -29.20 -16.06 -10.39
N LYS A 37 -29.21 -17.10 -9.54
CA LYS A 37 -28.03 -17.86 -9.11
C LYS A 37 -26.91 -16.93 -8.60
N GLN A 38 -27.30 -15.90 -7.84
CA GLN A 38 -26.42 -14.81 -7.43
C GLN A 38 -26.53 -14.52 -5.94
N ILE A 39 -25.44 -13.98 -5.40
CA ILE A 39 -25.36 -13.46 -4.04
C ILE A 39 -25.86 -12.01 -4.06
N ILE A 40 -26.83 -11.71 -3.20
CA ILE A 40 -27.34 -10.36 -2.95
C ILE A 40 -26.67 -9.84 -1.68
N ILE A 41 -26.01 -8.69 -1.80
CA ILE A 41 -25.30 -8.05 -0.69
C ILE A 41 -26.28 -7.22 0.15
N LEU A 42 -26.24 -7.40 1.47
CA LEU A 42 -27.02 -6.64 2.44
C LEU A 42 -26.25 -5.42 2.96
N PRO A 43 -26.92 -4.41 3.57
CA PRO A 43 -26.26 -3.19 4.05
C PRO A 43 -25.13 -3.44 5.06
N ASP A 44 -25.24 -4.45 5.93
CA ASP A 44 -24.21 -4.73 6.94
C ASP A 44 -22.92 -5.28 6.33
N PHE A 45 -22.98 -5.88 5.13
CA PHE A 45 -21.79 -6.30 4.40
C PHE A 45 -20.88 -5.12 4.07
N LEU A 46 -21.46 -3.96 3.74
CA LEU A 46 -20.70 -2.75 3.40
C LEU A 46 -19.94 -2.18 4.61
N LYS A 47 -20.30 -2.60 5.83
CA LYS A 47 -19.63 -2.22 7.08
C LYS A 47 -18.43 -3.13 7.41
N LEU A 48 -18.25 -4.22 6.67
CA LEU A 48 -17.15 -5.16 6.86
C LEU A 48 -15.82 -4.58 6.36
N VAL A 49 -14.72 -4.98 7.02
CA VAL A 49 -13.38 -4.77 6.46
C VAL A 49 -13.24 -5.64 5.22
N TYR A 50 -12.47 -5.19 4.21
CA TYR A 50 -12.32 -5.92 2.94
C TYR A 50 -11.96 -7.40 3.11
N LYS A 51 -11.11 -7.75 4.09
CA LYS A 51 -10.74 -9.14 4.39
C LYS A 51 -11.95 -9.97 4.84
N ASP A 52 -12.79 -9.41 5.71
CA ASP A 52 -13.99 -10.08 6.22
C ASP A 52 -15.09 -10.17 5.16
N ALA A 53 -15.25 -9.10 4.36
CA ALA A 53 -16.14 -9.11 3.21
C ALA A 53 -15.77 -10.21 2.20
N ILE A 54 -14.47 -10.41 1.95
CA ILE A 54 -13.99 -11.47 1.05
C ILE A 54 -14.24 -12.86 1.64
N ILE A 55 -14.07 -13.05 2.96
CA ILE A 55 -14.46 -14.30 3.63
C ILE A 55 -15.94 -14.60 3.41
N VAL A 56 -16.82 -13.62 3.67
CA VAL A 56 -18.27 -13.76 3.46
C VAL A 56 -18.58 -14.13 2.01
N MET A 57 -17.90 -13.53 1.03
CA MET A 57 -18.09 -13.88 -0.37
C MET A 57 -17.69 -15.33 -0.68
N LEU A 58 -16.51 -15.77 -0.23
CA LEU A 58 -16.05 -17.15 -0.43
C LEU A 58 -17.03 -18.16 0.18
N LEU A 59 -17.53 -17.90 1.38
CA LEU A 59 -18.56 -18.69 2.03
C LEU A 59 -19.89 -18.66 1.26
N GLY A 60 -20.30 -17.52 0.73
CA GLY A 60 -21.50 -17.41 -0.10
C GLY A 60 -21.41 -18.24 -1.38
N PHE A 61 -20.23 -18.28 -2.03
CA PHE A 61 -20.01 -19.15 -3.19
C PHE A 61 -20.00 -20.64 -2.84
N LYS A 62 -19.53 -20.99 -1.64
CA LYS A 62 -19.68 -22.35 -1.10
C LYS A 62 -21.16 -22.73 -0.98
N VAL A 63 -22.01 -21.85 -0.43
CA VAL A 63 -23.46 -22.11 -0.39
C VAL A 63 -24.06 -22.28 -1.79
N LEU A 64 -23.67 -21.46 -2.77
CA LEU A 64 -24.15 -21.61 -4.15
C LEU A 64 -23.84 -22.99 -4.74
N LYS A 65 -22.66 -23.55 -4.43
CA LYS A 65 -22.28 -24.91 -4.82
C LYS A 65 -23.18 -25.94 -4.12
N GLU A 66 -23.34 -25.84 -2.82
CA GLU A 66 -24.16 -26.80 -2.03
C GLU A 66 -25.65 -26.77 -2.41
N LEU A 67 -26.16 -25.62 -2.85
CA LEU A 67 -27.51 -25.50 -3.40
C LEU A 67 -27.63 -25.98 -4.86
N GLY A 68 -26.56 -26.51 -5.47
CA GLY A 68 -26.54 -26.93 -6.87
C GLY A 68 -26.70 -25.78 -7.88
N LEU A 69 -26.56 -24.53 -7.42
CA LEU A 69 -26.63 -23.35 -8.28
C LEU A 69 -25.31 -23.08 -9.00
N ARG A 70 -24.24 -23.81 -8.62
CA ARG A 70 -22.91 -23.73 -9.20
C ARG A 70 -22.19 -25.08 -9.09
N GLU A 71 -21.28 -25.37 -10.02
CA GLU A 71 -20.50 -26.61 -10.06
C GLU A 71 -19.33 -26.66 -9.05
N THR A 72 -18.76 -25.51 -8.67
CA THR A 72 -17.56 -25.46 -7.82
C THR A 72 -17.62 -24.29 -6.83
N GLU A 73 -17.07 -24.52 -5.64
CA GLU A 73 -16.86 -23.48 -4.61
C GLU A 73 -15.59 -22.66 -4.84
N MET A 74 -14.71 -23.08 -5.76
CA MET A 74 -13.42 -22.44 -6.00
C MET A 74 -13.60 -21.19 -6.86
N VAL A 75 -13.23 -20.02 -6.33
CA VAL A 75 -13.52 -18.73 -6.97
C VAL A 75 -12.27 -17.90 -7.23
N GLY A 76 -12.23 -17.25 -8.40
CA GLY A 76 -11.12 -16.38 -8.79
C GLY A 76 -11.27 -14.93 -8.29
N PRO A 77 -10.16 -14.17 -8.16
CA PRO A 77 -10.20 -12.78 -7.67
C PRO A 77 -11.08 -11.84 -8.50
N LYS A 78 -11.13 -12.03 -9.83
CA LYS A 78 -11.97 -11.22 -10.73
C LYS A 78 -13.44 -11.36 -10.42
N GLU A 79 -13.87 -12.59 -10.17
CA GLU A 79 -15.27 -12.90 -9.91
C GLU A 79 -15.71 -12.37 -8.54
N ILE A 80 -14.86 -12.52 -7.51
CA ILE A 80 -15.11 -11.93 -6.20
C ILE A 80 -15.25 -10.41 -6.34
N SER A 81 -14.31 -9.75 -7.03
CA SER A 81 -14.32 -8.30 -7.26
C SER A 81 -15.61 -7.82 -7.93
N MET A 82 -16.11 -8.54 -8.94
CA MET A 82 -17.38 -8.20 -9.61
C MET A 82 -18.58 -8.36 -8.69
N ASN A 83 -18.62 -9.41 -7.87
CA ASN A 83 -19.77 -9.69 -7.02
C ASN A 83 -19.82 -8.78 -5.77
N CYS A 84 -18.68 -8.37 -5.22
CA CYS A 84 -18.63 -7.51 -4.02
C CYS A 84 -18.31 -6.04 -4.25
N GLY A 85 -17.99 -5.63 -5.49
CA GLY A 85 -17.65 -4.25 -5.82
C GLY A 85 -16.33 -3.76 -5.22
N ILE A 86 -15.49 -4.64 -4.68
CA ILE A 86 -14.17 -4.30 -4.14
C ILE A 86 -13.16 -4.27 -5.28
N ASN A 87 -12.24 -3.30 -5.28
CA ASN A 87 -11.18 -3.18 -6.29
C ASN A 87 -10.35 -4.47 -6.41
N LEU A 88 -10.12 -4.94 -7.63
CA LEU A 88 -9.42 -6.19 -7.95
C LEU A 88 -8.06 -6.32 -7.24
N SER A 89 -7.28 -5.24 -7.15
CA SER A 89 -5.97 -5.27 -6.48
C SER A 89 -6.12 -5.50 -4.98
N THR A 90 -7.15 -4.91 -4.37
CA THR A 90 -7.45 -5.10 -2.95
C THR A 90 -7.92 -6.53 -2.68
N VAL A 91 -8.73 -7.10 -3.59
CA VAL A 91 -9.15 -8.49 -3.51
C VAL A 91 -7.96 -9.44 -3.60
N LYS A 92 -7.07 -9.26 -4.59
CA LYS A 92 -5.86 -10.08 -4.75
C LYS A 92 -4.98 -10.06 -3.51
N ASN A 93 -4.72 -8.87 -2.96
CA ASN A 93 -3.90 -8.73 -1.75
C ASN A 93 -4.57 -9.42 -0.56
N SER A 94 -5.87 -9.21 -0.36
CA SER A 94 -6.58 -9.82 0.78
C SER A 94 -6.67 -11.35 0.67
N LEU A 95 -6.83 -11.89 -0.54
CA LEU A 95 -6.83 -13.34 -0.76
C LEU A 95 -5.46 -13.95 -0.47
N ARG A 96 -4.38 -13.27 -0.86
CA ARG A 96 -3.02 -13.67 -0.51
C ARG A 96 -2.82 -13.63 1.01
N ASP A 97 -3.26 -12.57 1.68
CA ASP A 97 -3.19 -12.48 3.15
C ASP A 97 -4.03 -13.57 3.84
N LEU A 98 -5.16 -13.99 3.24
CA LEU A 98 -5.99 -15.09 3.77
C LEU A 98 -5.32 -16.45 3.60
N GLU A 99 -4.60 -16.64 2.49
CA GLU A 99 -3.81 -17.85 2.23
C GLU A 99 -2.59 -17.93 3.17
N GLU A 100 -1.87 -16.82 3.35
CA GLU A 100 -0.75 -16.72 4.30
C GLU A 100 -1.19 -16.98 5.74
N ASP A 101 -2.39 -16.49 6.13
CA ASP A 101 -2.99 -16.73 7.44
C ASP A 101 -3.65 -18.13 7.57
N ARG A 102 -3.57 -18.98 6.53
CA ARG A 102 -4.19 -20.32 6.48
C ARG A 102 -5.71 -20.33 6.69
N ILE A 103 -6.38 -19.23 6.34
CA ILE A 103 -7.84 -19.10 6.38
C ILE A 103 -8.47 -19.60 5.07
N ALA A 104 -7.78 -19.40 3.96
CA ALA A 104 -8.22 -19.85 2.63
C ALA A 104 -7.16 -20.74 1.99
N THR A 105 -7.59 -21.63 1.10
CA THR A 105 -6.70 -22.45 0.27
C THR A 105 -6.81 -22.03 -1.19
N SER A 106 -5.70 -22.09 -1.92
CA SER A 106 -5.61 -21.71 -3.33
C SER A 106 -5.25 -22.91 -4.19
N VAL A 107 -5.97 -23.10 -5.31
CA VAL A 107 -5.61 -24.06 -6.36
C VAL A 107 -5.76 -23.38 -7.70
N LYS A 108 -4.67 -23.33 -8.49
CA LYS A 108 -4.63 -22.67 -9.81
C LYS A 108 -5.17 -21.23 -9.79
N GLY A 109 -4.91 -20.49 -8.71
CA GLY A 109 -5.33 -19.08 -8.53
C GLY A 109 -6.81 -18.89 -8.20
N LYS A 110 -7.52 -19.97 -7.83
CA LYS A 110 -8.88 -19.93 -7.28
C LYS A 110 -8.85 -20.30 -5.81
N TYR A 111 -9.74 -19.70 -5.03
CA TYR A 111 -9.73 -19.77 -3.58
C TYR A 111 -11.01 -20.41 -3.03
N THR A 112 -10.89 -21.12 -1.91
CA THR A 112 -12.01 -21.60 -1.08
C THR A 112 -11.62 -21.53 0.40
N ILE A 113 -12.60 -21.68 1.29
CA ILE A 113 -12.39 -21.83 2.73
C ILE A 113 -12.67 -23.29 3.12
N PRO A 114 -11.71 -24.00 3.72
CA PRO A 114 -11.91 -25.33 4.26
C PRO A 114 -13.03 -25.41 5.32
N ASN A 115 -13.78 -26.51 5.35
CA ASN A 115 -14.98 -26.65 6.19
C ASN A 115 -14.65 -26.61 7.69
N PHE A 116 -13.54 -27.23 8.11
CA PHE A 116 -13.11 -27.23 9.51
C PHE A 116 -12.83 -25.81 10.07
N LEU A 117 -12.58 -24.81 9.21
CA LEU A 117 -12.35 -23.43 9.65
C LEU A 117 -13.63 -22.66 9.97
N LEU A 118 -14.81 -23.20 9.65
CA LEU A 118 -16.08 -22.53 9.95
C LEU A 118 -16.27 -22.28 11.44
N TYR A 119 -15.80 -23.18 12.31
CA TYR A 119 -15.84 -23.00 13.76
C TYR A 119 -15.05 -21.76 14.21
N ASN A 120 -13.83 -21.59 13.70
CA ASN A 120 -12.99 -20.42 14.00
C ASN A 120 -13.64 -19.12 13.47
N LEU A 121 -14.28 -19.19 12.31
CA LEU A 121 -14.98 -18.05 11.73
C LEU A 121 -16.25 -17.69 12.50
N LYS A 122 -16.96 -18.67 13.06
CA LYS A 122 -18.14 -18.43 13.90
C LYS A 122 -17.79 -17.51 15.08
N ASP A 123 -16.72 -17.82 15.79
CA ASP A 123 -16.28 -17.04 16.95
C ASP A 123 -15.82 -15.64 16.53
N LYS A 124 -15.17 -15.53 15.37
CA LYS A 124 -14.78 -14.24 14.81
C LYS A 124 -15.97 -13.36 14.44
N PHE A 125 -16.98 -13.93 13.77
CA PHE A 125 -18.13 -13.17 13.25
C PHE A 125 -19.19 -12.88 14.32
N SER A 126 -19.32 -13.73 15.34
CA SER A 126 -20.18 -13.46 16.50
C SER A 126 -19.68 -12.28 17.34
N ASN A 127 -18.36 -12.09 17.43
CA ASN A 127 -17.73 -10.99 18.15
C ASN A 127 -17.47 -9.74 17.27
N LEU A 128 -18.06 -9.67 16.07
CA LEU A 128 -17.72 -8.65 15.09
C LEU A 128 -18.46 -7.33 15.38
N GLU A 129 -17.73 -6.37 15.94
CA GLU A 129 -18.27 -5.02 16.16
C GLU A 129 -18.35 -4.22 14.85
N LEU A 130 -19.50 -4.29 14.17
CA LEU A 130 -19.77 -3.56 12.93
C LEU A 130 -19.53 -2.05 13.11
N GLY A 131 -18.67 -1.46 12.26
CA GLY A 131 -18.39 -0.02 12.23
C GLY A 131 -17.21 0.47 13.08
N LYS A 132 -16.71 -0.27 14.07
CA LYS A 132 -15.48 0.11 14.81
C LYS A 132 -14.20 -0.21 14.04
N ALA A 133 -14.22 -1.24 13.19
CA ALA A 133 -13.08 -1.65 12.38
C ALA A 133 -12.75 -0.66 11.25
N ILE A 134 -13.75 -0.02 10.64
CA ILE A 134 -13.55 1.04 9.63
C ILE A 134 -12.86 2.26 10.26
N LYS A 135 -13.27 2.66 11.48
CA LYS A 135 -12.61 3.74 12.23
C LYS A 135 -11.15 3.40 12.54
N ARG A 136 -10.86 2.20 13.07
CA ARG A 136 -9.48 1.75 13.37
C ARG A 136 -8.60 1.60 12.13
N ALA A 137 -9.15 1.16 10.99
CA ALA A 137 -8.42 1.07 9.73
C ALA A 137 -8.15 2.44 9.10
N SER A 138 -9.07 3.40 9.25
CA SER A 138 -8.86 4.79 8.85
C SER A 138 -7.84 5.50 9.74
N GLU A 139 -7.82 5.21 11.04
CA GLU A 139 -6.85 5.75 11.99
C GLU A 139 -5.45 5.17 11.76
N LYS A 140 -5.31 3.86 11.50
CA LYS A 140 -4.03 3.25 11.09
C LYS A 140 -3.53 3.72 9.71
N ARG A 141 -4.37 4.38 8.90
CA ARG A 141 -3.99 4.94 7.59
C ARG A 141 -3.77 6.46 7.58
N LYS A 142 -3.80 7.12 8.73
CA LYS A 142 -2.90 8.27 8.90
C LYS A 142 -1.49 7.71 9.09
N ARG A 143 -0.90 7.22 7.99
CA ARG A 143 0.55 7.21 7.87
C ARG A 143 0.94 8.66 8.05
N THR A 144 1.28 9.07 9.27
CA THR A 144 2.29 10.11 9.43
C THR A 144 3.43 9.61 8.57
N GLY A 145 3.60 10.21 7.38
CA GLY A 145 4.71 9.86 6.50
C GLY A 145 5.98 9.85 7.33
N ALA A 146 6.97 9.03 6.94
CA ALA A 146 8.24 8.98 7.65
C ALA A 146 8.65 10.41 8.02
N ARG A 147 8.73 10.71 9.33
CA ARG A 147 9.07 12.05 9.78
C ARG A 147 10.50 12.30 9.33
N PHE A 148 10.65 13.01 8.22
CA PHE A 148 11.93 13.46 7.73
C PHE A 148 12.39 14.58 8.65
N ASP A 149 13.60 14.42 9.17
CA ASP A 149 14.24 15.47 9.96
C ASP A 149 14.86 16.46 8.97
N PHE A 150 14.39 17.71 9.00
CA PHE A 150 14.87 18.80 8.15
C PHE A 150 15.70 19.82 8.92
N SER A 151 16.12 19.50 10.15
CA SER A 151 16.92 20.40 11.00
C SER A 151 18.17 20.94 10.28
N ARG A 152 18.87 20.09 9.51
CA ARG A 152 20.03 20.49 8.68
C ARG A 152 19.75 21.64 7.74
N ILE A 153 18.58 21.65 7.09
CA ILE A 153 18.20 22.69 6.12
C ILE A 153 17.29 23.77 6.73
N GLY A 154 17.10 23.78 8.05
CA GLY A 154 16.18 24.70 8.72
C GLY A 154 16.47 26.16 8.41
N LYS A 155 17.76 26.56 8.42
CA LYS A 155 18.19 27.92 8.06
C LYS A 155 17.85 28.29 6.61
N VAL A 156 17.90 27.32 5.69
CA VAL A 156 17.54 27.53 4.28
C VAL A 156 16.03 27.73 4.14
N LEU A 157 15.24 26.94 4.88
CA LEU A 157 13.78 27.02 4.85
C LEU A 157 13.22 28.30 5.50
N THR A 158 14.00 28.98 6.33
CA THR A 158 13.65 30.30 6.86
C THR A 158 14.08 31.46 5.96
N ALA A 159 14.95 31.20 4.98
CA ALA A 159 15.41 32.22 4.04
C ALA A 159 14.32 32.58 3.02
N ASP A 160 14.33 33.83 2.58
CA ASP A 160 13.45 34.30 1.51
C ASP A 160 13.70 33.51 0.21
N PRO A 161 12.69 32.85 -0.37
CA PRO A 161 12.83 31.99 -1.56
C PRO A 161 13.50 32.68 -2.75
N THR A 162 13.12 33.93 -3.01
CA THR A 162 13.63 34.72 -4.14
C THR A 162 15.10 35.10 -3.94
N LYS A 163 15.47 35.53 -2.73
CA LYS A 163 16.87 35.84 -2.41
C LYS A 163 17.75 34.59 -2.39
N PHE A 164 17.24 33.49 -1.85
CA PHE A 164 17.95 32.21 -1.81
C PHE A 164 18.29 31.70 -3.22
N ALA A 165 17.30 31.67 -4.11
CA ALA A 165 17.49 31.14 -5.45
C ALA A 165 18.21 32.11 -6.39
N GLY A 166 18.11 33.43 -6.14
CA GLY A 166 18.76 34.46 -6.96
C GLY A 166 18.42 34.31 -8.45
N SER A 167 19.46 34.32 -9.30
CA SER A 167 19.31 34.15 -10.75
C SER A 167 18.74 32.79 -11.19
N PHE A 168 18.70 31.79 -10.31
CA PHE A 168 18.11 30.49 -10.61
C PHE A 168 16.62 30.41 -10.32
N TYR A 169 16.01 31.42 -9.69
CA TYR A 169 14.62 31.34 -9.24
C TYR A 169 13.67 30.97 -10.39
N GLU A 170 13.73 31.70 -11.50
CA GLU A 170 12.91 31.47 -12.69
C GLU A 170 13.10 30.06 -13.28
N PHE A 171 14.35 29.60 -13.38
CA PHE A 171 14.65 28.24 -13.85
C PHE A 171 14.03 27.17 -12.93
N LEU A 172 14.11 27.38 -11.62
CA LEU A 172 13.61 26.44 -10.62
C LEU A 172 12.08 26.41 -10.61
N THR A 173 11.39 27.54 -10.78
CA THR A 173 9.93 27.65 -10.71
C THR A 173 9.23 27.37 -12.02
N GLU A 174 9.72 27.91 -13.14
CA GLU A 174 8.97 27.96 -14.39
C GLU A 174 9.24 26.77 -15.32
N LYS A 175 10.49 26.30 -15.40
CA LYS A 175 10.82 25.17 -16.27
C LYS A 175 10.24 23.87 -15.71
N LYS A 176 9.27 23.28 -16.41
CA LYS A 176 8.70 21.98 -16.03
C LYS A 176 9.74 20.85 -16.22
N GLY A 177 9.78 19.91 -15.28
CA GLY A 177 10.72 18.79 -15.33
C GLY A 177 12.16 19.18 -14.94
N GLU A 178 13.14 18.70 -15.70
CA GLU A 178 14.58 18.98 -15.49
C GLU A 178 15.08 18.68 -14.06
N TYR A 179 14.51 17.63 -13.46
CA TYR A 179 14.72 17.25 -12.06
C TYR A 179 16.20 17.13 -11.67
N LEU A 180 17.04 16.64 -12.59
CA LEU A 180 18.48 16.56 -12.38
C LEU A 180 19.07 17.97 -12.22
N LYS A 181 18.89 18.86 -13.21
CA LYS A 181 19.43 20.22 -13.18
C LYS A 181 18.94 21.00 -11.97
N LYS A 182 17.64 20.93 -11.65
CA LYS A 182 17.07 21.57 -10.46
C LYS A 182 17.71 21.05 -9.17
N SER A 183 17.93 19.75 -9.07
CA SER A 183 18.59 19.14 -7.91
C SER A 183 20.05 19.61 -7.78
N LEU A 184 20.79 19.65 -8.88
CA LEU A 184 22.18 20.12 -8.89
C LEU A 184 22.29 21.59 -8.48
N ILE A 185 21.40 22.45 -8.98
CA ILE A 185 21.31 23.86 -8.61
C ILE A 185 21.09 23.99 -7.10
N LEU A 186 20.13 23.26 -6.53
CA LEU A 186 19.87 23.32 -5.09
C LEU A 186 21.04 22.82 -4.24
N ILE A 187 21.70 21.74 -4.66
CA ILE A 187 22.90 21.24 -3.95
C ILE A 187 24.00 22.32 -3.97
N LYS A 188 24.17 23.04 -5.10
CA LYS A 188 25.15 24.13 -5.21
C LYS A 188 24.79 25.31 -4.32
N LEU A 189 23.57 25.82 -4.42
CA LEU A 189 23.11 26.99 -3.64
C LEU A 189 23.23 26.75 -2.14
N VAL A 190 22.83 25.56 -1.68
CA VAL A 190 22.86 25.22 -0.26
C VAL A 190 24.30 25.03 0.24
N LYS A 191 25.19 24.50 -0.60
CA LYS A 191 26.62 24.44 -0.30
C LYS A 191 27.24 25.84 -0.22
N ASP A 192 27.03 26.66 -1.25
CA ASP A 192 27.70 27.95 -1.40
C ASP A 192 27.19 29.00 -0.38
N GLN A 193 25.89 29.01 -0.07
CA GLN A 193 25.30 30.02 0.82
C GLN A 193 25.19 29.58 2.28
N PHE A 194 25.08 28.28 2.56
CA PHE A 194 24.81 27.77 3.92
C PHE A 194 25.85 26.76 4.41
N ASN A 195 26.90 26.48 3.61
CA ASN A 195 27.96 25.52 3.94
C ASN A 195 27.44 24.11 4.28
N ILE A 196 26.36 23.68 3.62
CA ILE A 196 25.80 22.35 3.79
C ILE A 196 26.25 21.48 2.61
N ASP A 197 27.16 20.55 2.86
CA ASP A 197 27.72 19.68 1.83
C ASP A 197 26.77 18.52 1.50
N GLY A 198 25.94 18.75 0.48
CA GLY A 198 25.04 17.75 -0.09
C GLY A 198 23.67 17.64 0.57
N LEU A 199 22.72 17.13 -0.22
CA LEU A 199 21.32 17.03 0.15
C LEU A 199 20.76 15.63 -0.12
N THR A 200 19.82 15.21 0.71
CA THR A 200 18.97 14.04 0.46
C THR A 200 17.85 14.37 -0.52
N THR A 201 17.27 13.34 -1.15
CA THR A 201 16.12 13.53 -2.06
C THR A 201 14.93 14.18 -1.36
N ALA A 202 14.70 13.87 -0.07
CA ALA A 202 13.64 14.47 0.73
C ALA A 202 13.89 15.97 0.99
N GLU A 203 15.11 16.34 1.35
CA GLU A 203 15.52 17.75 1.54
C GLU A 203 15.36 18.55 0.24
N ILE A 204 15.80 17.99 -0.91
CA ILE A 204 15.63 18.62 -2.22
C ILE A 204 14.15 18.86 -2.54
N THR A 205 13.30 17.84 -2.35
CA THR A 205 11.84 18.00 -2.55
C THR A 205 11.25 19.07 -1.63
N LYS A 206 11.68 19.11 -0.36
CA LYS A 206 11.21 20.11 0.61
C LYS A 206 11.61 21.53 0.20
N LEU A 207 12.84 21.72 -0.27
CA LEU A 207 13.34 23.00 -0.78
C LEU A 207 12.62 23.44 -2.05
N LEU A 208 12.35 22.54 -2.99
CA LEU A 208 11.56 22.86 -4.19
C LEU A 208 10.13 23.30 -3.84
N HIS A 209 9.50 22.68 -2.84
CA HIS A 209 8.22 23.15 -2.33
C HIS A 209 8.32 24.52 -1.64
N HIS A 210 9.40 24.78 -0.91
CA HIS A 210 9.67 26.12 -0.34
C HIS A 210 9.77 27.21 -1.41
N LEU A 211 10.37 26.87 -2.55
CA LEU A 211 10.43 27.71 -3.75
C LEU A 211 9.11 27.76 -4.56
N ARG A 212 8.02 27.16 -4.05
CA ARG A 212 6.71 27.08 -4.73
C ARG A 212 6.74 26.38 -6.10
N VAL A 213 7.70 25.47 -6.31
CA VAL A 213 7.75 24.70 -7.55
C VAL A 213 6.57 23.72 -7.60
N PRO A 214 5.81 23.65 -8.72
CA PRO A 214 4.61 22.81 -8.81
C PRO A 214 4.89 21.32 -8.59
N MET A 215 4.08 20.70 -7.72
CA MET A 215 3.96 19.26 -7.39
C MET A 215 5.13 18.36 -7.83
N ILE A 216 6.18 18.29 -7.02
CA ILE A 216 7.34 17.42 -7.25
C ILE A 216 7.32 16.23 -6.30
N HIS A 217 7.35 15.03 -6.86
CA HIS A 217 7.48 13.80 -6.09
C HIS A 217 8.95 13.46 -5.82
N GLN A 218 9.24 13.02 -4.59
CA GLN A 218 10.59 12.57 -4.19
C GLN A 218 11.14 11.46 -5.09
N SER A 219 10.26 10.59 -5.62
CA SER A 219 10.64 9.54 -6.58
C SER A 219 11.27 10.10 -7.85
N ASN A 220 10.78 11.24 -8.35
CA ASN A 220 11.31 11.86 -9.57
C ASN A 220 12.74 12.35 -9.35
N ILE A 221 12.99 12.96 -8.18
CA ILE A 221 14.33 13.41 -7.76
C ILE A 221 15.26 12.20 -7.58
N SER A 222 14.78 11.15 -6.91
CA SER A 222 15.55 9.91 -6.70
C SER A 222 15.93 9.24 -8.01
N THR A 223 15.03 9.18 -8.98
CA THR A 223 15.29 8.61 -10.31
C THR A 223 16.30 9.47 -11.08
N ALA A 224 16.13 10.79 -11.05
CA ALA A 224 17.01 11.73 -11.75
C ALA A 224 18.45 11.71 -11.23
N LEU A 225 18.64 11.61 -9.90
CA LEU A 225 19.96 11.52 -9.26
C LEU A 225 20.50 10.09 -9.17
N GLY A 226 19.66 9.09 -9.42
CA GLY A 226 20.01 7.68 -9.36
C GLY A 226 20.42 7.07 -10.71
N CYS A 227 20.20 7.79 -11.81
CA CYS A 227 20.51 7.28 -13.15
C CYS A 227 22.03 7.27 -13.40
N ARG A 228 22.50 6.35 -14.26
CA ARG A 228 23.93 6.15 -14.56
C ARG A 228 24.61 7.43 -15.06
N GLU A 229 23.91 8.25 -15.82
CA GLU A 229 24.43 9.51 -16.35
C GLU A 229 24.67 10.56 -15.26
N SER A 230 23.77 10.61 -14.26
CA SER A 230 23.86 11.58 -13.16
C SER A 230 25.06 11.37 -12.25
N LEU A 231 25.59 10.14 -12.17
CA LEU A 231 26.77 9.80 -11.36
C LEU A 231 28.05 10.55 -11.78
N LYS A 232 28.07 11.12 -12.99
CA LYS A 232 29.16 12.00 -13.43
C LYS A 232 29.13 13.36 -12.71
N TYR A 233 27.96 13.80 -12.26
CA TYR A 233 27.70 15.12 -11.68
C TYR A 233 27.53 15.09 -10.16
N VAL A 234 27.18 13.94 -9.59
CA VAL A 234 26.99 13.78 -8.15
C VAL A 234 27.69 12.55 -7.58
N PHE A 235 28.26 12.71 -6.39
CA PHE A 235 28.68 11.62 -5.53
C PHE A 235 27.52 11.23 -4.61
N LYS A 236 27.31 9.93 -4.44
CA LYS A 236 26.21 9.36 -3.64
C LYS A 236 26.77 8.73 -2.37
N GLU A 237 26.48 9.33 -1.23
CA GLU A 237 26.97 8.91 0.07
C GLU A 237 25.84 8.27 0.89
N PRO A 238 26.00 7.04 1.40
CA PRO A 238 24.98 6.41 2.24
C PRO A 238 24.88 7.12 3.60
N THR A 239 23.66 7.25 4.11
CA THR A 239 23.43 7.73 5.48
C THR A 239 23.20 6.57 6.43
N ASN A 240 23.19 6.85 7.74
CA ASN A 240 22.84 5.86 8.77
C ASN A 240 21.40 5.34 8.66
N ARG A 241 20.55 6.00 7.86
CA ARG A 241 19.17 5.56 7.59
C ARG A 241 19.13 4.65 6.37
N LYS A 242 18.51 3.47 6.53
CA LYS A 242 18.36 2.46 5.45
C LYS A 242 17.78 3.09 4.18
N LYS A 243 18.44 2.86 3.04
CA LYS A 243 18.04 3.34 1.70
C LYS A 243 17.95 4.88 1.54
N THR A 244 18.60 5.65 2.41
CA THR A 244 18.70 7.11 2.28
C THR A 244 20.13 7.52 1.97
N TYR A 245 20.29 8.40 0.98
CA TYR A 245 21.60 8.85 0.49
C TYR A 245 21.66 10.37 0.45
N ILE A 246 22.84 10.92 0.74
CA ILE A 246 23.20 12.31 0.52
C ILE A 246 23.87 12.40 -0.85
N TYR A 247 23.45 13.38 -1.64
CA TYR A 247 24.01 13.66 -2.96
C TYR A 247 24.85 14.92 -2.89
N LYS A 248 26.12 14.80 -3.24
CA LYS A 248 27.12 15.88 -3.25
C LYS A 248 27.54 16.19 -4.66
N LEU A 249 27.83 17.45 -4.98
CA LEU A 249 28.29 17.83 -6.32
C LEU A 249 29.73 17.37 -6.58
N THR A 250 29.98 16.85 -7.78
CA THR A 250 31.34 16.69 -8.32
C THR A 250 31.77 17.97 -9.04
N SER A 251 33.05 18.09 -9.39
CA SER A 251 33.55 19.22 -10.18
C SER A 251 32.82 19.36 -11.53
N LYS A 252 32.46 18.24 -12.17
CA LYS A 252 31.68 18.26 -13.41
C LYS A 252 30.24 18.76 -13.19
N GLY A 253 29.63 18.39 -12.06
CA GLY A 253 28.32 18.90 -11.67
C GLY A 253 28.35 20.41 -11.44
N ASP A 254 29.39 20.91 -10.79
CA ASP A 254 29.56 22.34 -10.51
C ASP A 254 29.71 23.18 -11.79
N VAL A 255 30.51 22.70 -12.74
CA VAL A 255 30.64 23.30 -14.08
C VAL A 255 29.30 23.29 -14.82
N LEU A 256 28.56 22.18 -14.76
CA LEU A 256 27.26 22.07 -15.40
C LEU A 256 26.27 23.11 -14.86
N VAL A 257 26.20 23.30 -13.53
CA VAL A 257 25.32 24.31 -12.91
C VAL A 257 25.73 25.72 -13.32
N SER A 258 27.03 26.01 -13.34
CA SER A 258 27.56 27.32 -13.74
C SER A 258 27.21 27.67 -15.20
N ASN A 259 27.11 26.67 -16.07
CA ASN A 259 26.72 26.86 -17.48
C ASN A 259 25.20 27.07 -17.67
N ILE A 260 24.36 26.76 -16.69
CA ILE A 260 22.91 26.99 -16.77
C ILE A 260 22.59 28.49 -16.72
N ILE A 261 23.38 29.31 -16.01
CA ILE A 261 23.18 30.76 -15.93
C ILE A 261 23.62 31.47 -17.21
N LYS A 262 24.61 30.92 -17.94
CA LYS A 262 25.19 31.56 -19.13
C LYS A 262 24.32 31.43 -20.39
N LYS A 263 23.17 30.76 -20.31
CA LYS A 263 22.24 30.50 -21.42
C LYS A 263 20.88 31.07 -21.09
#